data_AF-A0A3D5DLK9-F1
#
_entry.id   AF-A0A3D5DLK9-F1
#
_cell.length_a   1.000
_cell.length_b   1.000
_cell.length_c   1.000
_cell.angle_alpha   90.00
_cell.angle_beta   90.00
_cell.angle_gamma   90.00
#
_symmetry.space_group_name_H-M   'P 1'
#
loop_
_entity.id
_entity.type
_entity.pdbx_description
1 polymer ?
#
loop_
_entity_poly.entity_id
_entity_poly.type
_entity_poly.pdbx_seq_one_letter_code
_entity_poly.pdbx_strand_id
1 'polypeptide(L)'
;MPDDIMPTADPDNAEGIVSRMRAVADALSVAGLAATINQTRTAVEVIATIRVQGQREIEAVIDEDGYAELRFWHQPDATPGQISATISRAVNAITHGASS
;
A
#
# COMPACT_ATOMS: atom_id res chain seq x y z
N MET A 1 -8.80 0.26 45.19
CA MET A 1 -7.90 0.23 44.03
C MET A 1 -8.82 0.31 42.83
N PRO A 2 -8.92 1.44 42.11
CA PRO A 2 -9.68 1.43 40.88
C PRO A 2 -8.87 0.68 39.83
N ASP A 3 -9.57 -0.06 39.00
CA ASP A 3 -9.06 -0.92 37.94
C ASP A 3 -8.08 -0.16 37.02
N ASP A 4 -6.86 -0.68 36.90
CA ASP A 4 -5.95 -0.35 35.80
C ASP A 4 -6.67 -0.75 34.51
N ILE A 5 -7.35 0.22 33.89
CA ILE A 5 -7.67 0.16 32.48
C ILE A 5 -6.32 0.15 31.78
N MET A 6 -5.82 -1.05 31.45
CA MET A 6 -4.80 -1.20 30.42
C MET A 6 -5.26 -0.35 29.23
N PRO A 7 -4.44 0.57 28.72
CA PRO A 7 -4.77 1.22 27.47
C PRO A 7 -4.79 0.10 26.42
N THR A 8 -5.98 -0.42 26.10
CA THR A 8 -6.22 -1.01 24.80
C THR A 8 -5.75 0.05 23.83
N ALA A 9 -4.63 -0.24 23.15
CA ALA A 9 -4.01 0.67 22.21
C ALA A 9 -5.11 1.25 21.32
N ASP A 10 -5.35 2.54 21.47
CA ASP A 10 -6.18 3.28 20.53
C ASP A 10 -5.53 3.06 19.16
N PRO A 11 -6.21 2.42 18.18
CA PRO A 11 -5.63 2.17 16.86
C PRO A 11 -5.20 3.48 16.18
N ASP A 12 -5.72 4.62 16.65
CA ASP A 12 -5.41 5.96 16.16
C ASP A 12 -4.26 6.63 16.95
N ASN A 13 -3.68 5.95 17.95
CA ASN A 13 -2.42 6.39 18.56
C ASN A 13 -1.22 5.97 17.70
N ALA A 14 -0.09 6.68 17.87
CA ALA A 14 1.10 6.48 17.03
C ALA A 14 1.64 5.04 17.05
N GLU A 15 1.54 4.32 18.18
CA GLU A 15 1.99 2.93 18.29
C GLU A 15 1.05 1.96 17.57
N GLY A 16 -0.25 2.21 17.64
CA GLY A 16 -1.30 1.47 16.92
C GLY A 16 -1.17 1.64 15.40
N ILE A 17 -0.96 2.88 14.95
CA ILE A 17 -0.72 3.21 13.54
C ILE A 17 0.51 2.45 13.03
N VAL A 18 1.65 2.56 13.70
CA VAL A 18 2.89 1.87 13.29
C VAL A 18 2.71 0.35 13.27
N SER A 19 2.03 -0.21 14.27
CA SER A 19 1.76 -1.65 14.35
C SER A 19 0.89 -2.13 13.17
N ARG A 20 -0.16 -1.37 12.82
CA ARG A 20 -0.99 -1.65 11.65
C ARG A 20 -0.19 -1.53 10.35
N MET A 21 0.59 -0.48 10.17
CA MET A 21 1.41 -0.30 8.96
C MET A 21 2.45 -1.41 8.81
N ARG A 22 3.00 -1.92 9.91
CA ARG A 22 3.88 -3.11 9.89
C ARG A 22 3.14 -4.37 9.45
N ALA A 23 1.93 -4.59 9.94
CA ALA A 23 1.12 -5.72 9.50
C ALA A 23 0.80 -5.65 7.99
N VAL A 24 0.55 -4.44 7.45
CA VAL A 24 0.38 -4.23 6.01
C VAL A 24 1.66 -4.58 5.23
N ALA A 25 2.83 -4.10 5.67
CA ALA A 25 4.10 -4.41 5.02
C ALA A 25 4.42 -5.93 5.04
N ASP A 26 4.14 -6.61 6.15
CA ASP A 26 4.32 -8.06 6.28
C ASP A 26 3.41 -8.83 5.32
N ALA A 27 2.14 -8.45 5.23
CA ALA A 27 1.17 -9.08 4.32
C ALA A 27 1.58 -8.90 2.85
N LEU A 28 2.04 -7.70 2.48
CA LEU A 28 2.55 -7.43 1.13
C LEU A 28 3.81 -8.22 0.81
N SER A 29 4.68 -8.42 1.82
CA SER A 29 5.89 -9.24 1.68
C SER A 29 5.57 -10.71 1.46
N VAL A 30 4.57 -11.26 2.18
CA VAL A 30 4.06 -12.62 1.96
C VAL A 30 3.46 -12.77 0.56
N ALA A 31 2.82 -11.72 0.03
CA ALA A 31 2.32 -11.68 -1.34
C ALA A 31 3.41 -11.53 -2.41
N GLY A 32 4.69 -11.45 -2.01
CA GLY A 32 5.84 -11.40 -2.91
C GLY A 32 6.27 -10.00 -3.34
N LEU A 33 5.74 -8.94 -2.71
CA LEU A 33 6.21 -7.57 -2.92
C LEU A 33 7.38 -7.28 -1.97
N ALA A 34 8.35 -6.50 -2.42
CA ALA A 34 9.36 -5.95 -1.52
C ALA A 34 8.77 -4.72 -0.82
N ALA A 35 8.34 -4.89 0.44
CA ALA A 35 7.71 -3.83 1.23
C ALA A 35 8.63 -3.27 2.31
N THR A 36 8.60 -1.94 2.48
CA THR A 36 9.31 -1.22 3.53
C THR A 36 8.38 -0.22 4.20
N ILE A 37 8.59 0.02 5.49
CA ILE A 37 7.92 1.10 6.22
C ILE A 37 8.82 2.33 6.15
N ASN A 38 8.28 3.45 5.70
CA ASN A 38 8.91 4.75 5.80
C ASN A 38 8.18 5.57 6.87
N GLN A 39 8.91 5.95 7.92
CA GLN A 39 8.38 6.76 9.00
C GLN A 39 9.05 8.12 8.98
N THR A 40 8.25 9.14 8.68
CA THR A 40 8.66 10.53 8.80
C THR A 40 8.19 11.10 10.15
N ARG A 41 8.54 12.35 10.44
CA ARG A 41 8.05 13.03 11.64
C ARG A 41 6.52 13.24 11.63
N THR A 42 5.90 13.24 10.46
CA THR A 42 4.51 13.66 10.26
C THR A 42 3.62 12.59 9.64
N ALA A 43 4.18 11.45 9.22
CA ALA A 43 3.42 10.38 8.57
C ALA A 43 4.18 9.05 8.64
N VAL A 44 3.42 7.96 8.73
CA VAL A 44 3.88 6.59 8.49
C VAL A 44 3.30 6.10 7.17
N GLU A 45 4.16 5.63 6.27
CA GLU A 45 3.75 5.05 5.00
C GLU A 45 4.42 3.69 4.78
N VAL A 46 3.77 2.85 3.97
CA VAL A 46 4.33 1.60 3.44
C VAL A 46 4.58 1.80 1.95
N ILE A 47 5.79 1.49 1.53
CA ILE A 47 6.18 1.45 0.12
C ILE A 47 6.40 -0.01 -0.24
N ALA A 48 5.62 -0.53 -1.19
CA ALA A 48 5.73 -1.88 -1.69
C ALA A 48 6.05 -1.88 -3.18
N THR A 49 7.08 -2.62 -3.57
CA THR A 49 7.56 -2.66 -4.95
C THR A 49 7.46 -4.07 -5.51
N ILE A 50 7.14 -4.17 -6.80
CA ILE A 50 7.25 -5.40 -7.56
C ILE A 50 8.14 -5.19 -8.78
N ARG A 51 9.09 -6.12 -8.96
CA ARG A 51 9.97 -6.16 -10.12
C ARG A 51 9.59 -7.35 -10.99
N VAL A 52 9.06 -7.06 -12.17
CA VAL A 52 8.88 -8.06 -13.23
C VAL A 52 10.10 -7.98 -14.14
N GLN A 53 10.73 -9.12 -14.44
CA GLN A 53 11.92 -9.13 -15.30
C GLN A 53 11.64 -8.43 -16.64
N GLY A 54 12.53 -7.51 -17.02
CA GLY A 54 12.40 -6.73 -18.25
C GLY A 54 11.37 -5.59 -18.19
N GLN A 55 10.74 -5.33 -17.04
CA GLN A 55 9.85 -4.19 -16.83
C GLN A 55 10.44 -3.21 -15.82
N ARG A 56 9.99 -1.96 -15.89
CA ARG A 56 10.25 -1.00 -14.82
C ARG A 56 9.48 -1.41 -13.57
N GLU A 57 10.03 -1.06 -12.42
CA GLU A 57 9.41 -1.31 -11.12
C GLU A 57 8.02 -0.65 -11.05
N ILE A 58 7.09 -1.36 -10.42
CA ILE A 58 5.78 -0.85 -10.04
C ILE A 58 5.81 -0.66 -8.53
N GLU A 59 5.30 0.48 -8.07
CA GLU A 59 5.30 0.88 -6.67
C GLU A 59 3.86 1.09 -6.20
N ALA A 60 3.56 0.59 -5.00
CA ALA A 60 2.36 0.89 -4.24
C ALA A 60 2.76 1.66 -2.98
N VAL A 61 2.13 2.80 -2.74
CA VAL A 61 2.32 3.61 -1.52
C VAL A 61 1.01 3.59 -0.75
N ILE A 62 1.05 3.29 0.55
CA ILE A 62 -0.10 3.28 1.44
C ILE A 62 0.23 4.10 2.68
N ASP A 63 -0.59 5.08 3.01
CA ASP A 63 -0.40 5.88 4.23
C ASP A 63 -1.31 5.42 5.39
N GLU A 64 -1.12 6.04 6.55
CA GLU A 64 -1.90 5.78 7.75
C GLU A 64 -3.39 6.15 7.62
N ASP A 65 -3.78 7.04 6.71
CA ASP A 65 -5.19 7.37 6.50
C ASP A 65 -5.88 6.36 5.56
N GLY A 66 -5.13 5.38 5.05
CA GLY A 66 -5.62 4.39 4.11
C GLY A 66 -5.69 4.92 2.67
N TYR A 67 -5.10 6.08 2.40
CA TYR A 67 -4.88 6.53 1.04
C TYR A 67 -3.80 5.66 0.39
N ALA A 68 -4.04 5.29 -0.87
CA ALA A 68 -3.16 4.40 -1.61
C ALA A 68 -2.90 4.92 -3.03
N GLU A 69 -1.64 4.88 -3.45
CA GLU A 69 -1.21 5.21 -4.80
C GLU A 69 -0.58 4.01 -5.50
N LEU A 70 -0.87 3.85 -6.80
CA LEU A 70 -0.17 2.93 -7.68
C LEU A 70 0.62 3.72 -8.71
N ARG A 71 1.93 3.49 -8.75
CA ARG A 71 2.86 4.17 -9.64
C ARG A 71 3.51 3.16 -10.56
N PHE A 72 3.33 3.32 -11.86
CA PHE A 72 3.89 2.44 -12.87
C PHE A 72 4.21 3.19 -14.15
N TRP A 73 5.04 2.59 -15.00
CA TRP A 73 5.43 3.14 -16.27
C TRP A 73 4.69 2.45 -17.41
N HIS A 74 4.13 3.23 -18.33
CA HIS A 74 3.77 2.72 -19.65
C HIS A 74 5.02 2.56 -20.52
N GLN A 75 4.94 1.67 -21.50
CA GLN A 75 5.96 1.60 -22.54
C GLN A 75 6.01 2.94 -23.30
N PRO A 76 7.19 3.43 -23.72
CA PRO A 76 7.31 4.73 -24.38
C PRO A 76 6.48 4.87 -25.67
N ASP A 77 6.20 3.76 -26.33
CA ASP A 77 5.40 3.66 -27.55
C ASP A 77 3.94 3.22 -27.31
N ALA A 78 3.49 3.20 -26.04
CA ALA A 78 2.12 2.84 -25.71
C ALA A 78 1.12 3.80 -26.37
N THR A 79 0.21 3.23 -27.16
CA THR A 79 -0.89 3.97 -27.78
C THR A 79 -1.89 4.47 -26.75
N PRO A 80 -2.67 5.53 -27.04
CA PRO A 80 -3.74 6.01 -26.16
C PRO A 80 -4.73 4.91 -25.76
N GLY A 81 -5.03 3.97 -26.66
CA GLY A 81 -5.90 2.83 -26.38
C GLY A 81 -5.29 1.82 -25.39
N GLN A 82 -3.98 1.60 -25.44
CA GLN A 82 -3.30 0.73 -24.47
C GLN A 82 -3.23 1.39 -23.08
N ILE A 83 -2.98 2.70 -23.03
CA ILE A 83 -2.96 3.47 -21.78
C ILE A 83 -4.33 3.40 -21.11
N SER A 84 -5.40 3.78 -21.83
CA SER A 84 -6.75 3.80 -21.28
C SER A 84 -7.23 2.41 -20.87
N ALA A 85 -6.99 1.37 -21.67
CA ALA A 85 -7.36 0.00 -21.32
C ALA A 85 -6.64 -0.50 -20.06
N THR A 86 -5.37 -0.13 -19.86
CA THR A 86 -4.61 -0.52 -18.67
C THR A 86 -5.15 0.16 -17.43
N ILE A 87 -5.39 1.48 -17.48
CA ILE A 87 -5.96 2.24 -16.36
C ILE A 87 -7.36 1.72 -16.01
N SER A 88 -8.23 1.49 -17.00
CA SER A 88 -9.57 0.95 -16.76
C SER A 88 -9.53 -0.43 -16.10
N ARG A 89 -8.59 -1.30 -16.49
CA ARG A 89 -8.41 -2.60 -15.83
C ARG A 89 -7.94 -2.46 -14.38
N ALA A 90 -6.99 -1.56 -14.12
CA ALA A 90 -6.51 -1.31 -12.76
C ALA A 90 -7.63 -0.77 -11.86
N VAL A 91 -8.38 0.23 -12.31
CA VAL A 91 -9.53 0.78 -11.59
C VAL A 91 -10.58 -0.30 -11.33
N ASN A 92 -10.89 -1.13 -12.33
CA ASN A 92 -11.87 -2.21 -12.17
C ASN A 92 -11.41 -3.26 -11.15
N ALA A 93 -10.12 -3.61 -11.14
CA ALA A 93 -9.56 -4.53 -10.16
C ALA A 93 -9.64 -3.98 -8.73
N ILE A 94 -9.43 -2.67 -8.55
CA ILE A 94 -9.54 -2.01 -7.24
C ILE A 94 -10.99 -1.98 -6.77
N THR A 95 -11.94 -1.63 -7.65
CA THR A 95 -13.35 -1.46 -7.25
C THR A 95 -14.12 -2.76 -7.05
N HIS A 96 -13.67 -3.87 -7.66
CA HIS A 96 -14.35 -5.17 -7.57
C HIS A 96 -13.53 -6.26 -6.88
N GLY A 97 -12.24 -6.02 -6.60
CA GLY A 97 -11.35 -6.95 -5.91
C GLY A 97 -11.52 -6.97 -4.38
N ALA A 98 -12.24 -6.00 -3.79
CA ALA A 98 -12.49 -5.91 -2.35
C ALA A 98 -13.53 -6.94 -1.82
N SER A 99 -14.00 -7.86 -2.67
CA SER A 99 -14.92 -8.95 -2.31
C SER A 99 -14.21 -10.29 -2.42
N SER A 100 -13.36 -10.64 -1.46
CA SER A 100 -12.80 -11.99 -1.30
C SER A 100 -12.49 -12.27 0.16
#